data_AF-A0A425VZZ6-F1
#
_entry.id   AF-A0A425VZZ6-F1
#
_cell.length_a   1.000
_cell.length_b   1.000
_cell.length_c   1.000
_cell.angle_alpha   90.00
_cell.angle_beta   90.00
_cell.angle_gamma   90.00
#
_symmetry.space_group_name_H-M   'P 1'
#
loop_
_entity.id
_entity.type
_entity.pdbx_description
1 polymer ?
#
loop_
_entity_poly.entity_id
_entity_poly.type
_entity_poly.pdbx_seq_one_letter_code
_entity_poly.pdbx_strand_id
1 'polypeptide(L)'
;MESTPKDAKDEKDEVEKTKESGKKADKADKKAEKKADKAAKKAAPKAKKPLPKFVVPLVCAIVALAVGLGIGYFAFGGAASSGSGAVSGKTTVSKSDLDATMATYTYKGVTYKVTVRDVINSTSSLSAQKQSDGTYKIPSTDGVLSYARSEIIEQAAKEKGLTVSAKEMKSYAESTIGSSDYATIASNYGMSKSTVKKLIKQSALMQKLRNKVVKTKSVSAPTAPTQPSDGNTQTASADYAKYIINLAGDEWDATKGTWSGKGGTYETALKSYTITSTSATYEAAQAAYYVAYQEYSTNQTKITTEWTNYVNKLLCNAQVNMVSLVA
;
A
#
# COMPACT_ATOMS: atom_id res chain seq x y z
N MET A 1 -50.74 61.27 6.16
CA MET A 1 -50.08 59.98 6.49
C MET A 1 -49.49 59.44 5.20
N GLU A 2 -48.47 60.07 4.60
CA GLU A 2 -47.11 60.36 5.15
C GLU A 2 -46.26 59.08 5.21
N SER A 3 -45.06 58.97 4.63
CA SER A 3 -44.39 59.73 3.55
C SER A 3 -43.27 58.86 2.96
N THR A 4 -43.20 58.70 1.64
CA THR A 4 -41.94 58.43 0.91
C THR A 4 -41.01 59.65 1.02
N PRO A 5 -39.66 59.59 0.87
CA PRO A 5 -38.94 58.96 -0.27
C PRO A 5 -37.54 58.37 0.13
N LYS A 6 -36.52 58.08 -0.71
CA LYS A 6 -36.18 58.43 -2.11
C LYS A 6 -35.07 57.51 -2.69
N ASP A 7 -34.97 57.47 -4.03
CA ASP A 7 -33.85 57.20 -4.98
C ASP A 7 -32.39 57.08 -4.42
N ALA A 8 -31.36 56.47 -5.05
CA ALA A 8 -31.10 55.98 -6.42
C ALA A 8 -29.97 54.89 -6.36
N LYS A 9 -29.91 53.86 -7.23
CA LYS A 9 -29.22 53.76 -8.55
C LYS A 9 -27.67 53.54 -8.51
N ASP A 10 -27.21 52.75 -9.48
CA ASP A 10 -25.86 52.22 -9.79
C ASP A 10 -24.64 53.17 -9.59
N GLU A 11 -23.45 52.62 -9.31
CA GLU A 11 -22.33 52.46 -10.29
C GLU A 11 -21.11 51.72 -9.64
N LYS A 12 -20.01 51.53 -10.39
CA LYS A 12 -18.84 50.67 -10.08
C LYS A 12 -17.63 51.42 -9.49
N ASP A 13 -16.49 50.69 -9.42
CA ASP A 13 -15.08 51.15 -9.45
C ASP A 13 -14.43 51.52 -8.09
N GLU A 14 -13.09 51.56 -7.90
CA GLU A 14 -11.92 50.76 -8.36
C GLU A 14 -10.65 51.26 -7.57
N VAL A 15 -9.51 50.54 -7.60
CA VAL A 15 -8.14 50.94 -7.12
C VAL A 15 -8.05 51.20 -5.57
N GLU A 16 -6.93 51.46 -4.84
CA GLU A 16 -5.47 51.51 -5.10
C GLU A 16 -4.58 50.98 -3.93
N LYS A 17 -3.89 51.84 -3.14
CA LYS A 17 -2.84 51.56 -2.13
C LYS A 17 -2.90 52.63 -0.98
N THR A 18 -2.03 52.82 0.04
CA THR A 18 -0.63 52.38 0.39
C THR A 18 -0.29 52.71 1.88
N LYS A 19 0.69 51.99 2.51
CA LYS A 19 1.61 52.41 3.64
C LYS A 19 0.97 52.93 4.98
N GLU A 20 1.60 53.04 6.16
CA GLU A 20 2.98 53.22 6.70
C GLU A 20 3.19 52.46 8.06
N SER A 21 4.37 51.91 8.41
CA SER A 21 5.50 52.44 9.24
C SER A 21 5.28 52.58 10.78
N GLY A 22 6.24 52.12 11.65
CA GLY A 22 6.02 52.12 13.12
C GLY A 22 7.08 51.58 14.14
N LYS A 23 8.38 51.52 13.83
CA LYS A 23 9.58 51.59 14.74
C LYS A 23 9.44 51.44 16.29
N LYS A 24 10.09 50.42 16.91
CA LYS A 24 11.10 50.58 18.01
C LYS A 24 11.81 49.26 18.41
N ALA A 25 12.97 49.39 19.06
CA ALA A 25 13.80 48.29 19.58
C ALA A 25 14.37 48.64 20.95
N ASP A 26 14.66 47.62 21.78
CA ASP A 26 15.64 47.75 22.87
C ASP A 26 16.31 46.40 23.23
N LYS A 27 17.52 46.58 23.77
CA LYS A 27 18.56 45.72 24.35
C LYS A 27 18.07 44.70 25.41
N ALA A 28 18.84 43.72 25.93
CA ALA A 28 20.16 43.08 25.69
C ALA A 28 20.03 41.63 26.29
N ASP A 29 20.99 40.69 26.38
CA ASP A 29 22.40 40.77 26.77
C ASP A 29 23.07 39.36 26.72
N LYS A 30 24.39 39.32 26.89
CA LYS A 30 25.28 38.20 27.28
C LYS A 30 25.76 37.16 26.24
N LYS A 31 27.09 37.04 26.25
CA LYS A 31 28.01 36.25 25.42
C LYS A 31 28.98 35.54 26.38
N ALA A 32 29.08 34.21 26.32
CA ALA A 32 30.14 33.32 26.85
C ALA A 32 29.63 31.86 26.78
N GLU A 33 30.43 30.79 26.63
CA GLU A 33 31.86 30.68 26.29
C GLU A 33 32.12 29.32 25.59
N LYS A 34 33.20 29.23 24.81
CA LYS A 34 33.72 27.97 24.25
C LYS A 34 35.19 27.82 24.62
N LYS A 35 35.53 26.73 25.32
CA LYS A 35 36.82 25.99 25.40
C LYS A 35 36.81 25.23 26.74
N ALA A 36 37.45 24.07 26.90
CA ALA A 36 37.89 23.04 25.97
C ALA A 36 38.26 21.80 26.81
N ASP A 37 38.19 20.58 26.25
CA ASP A 37 39.30 19.64 26.45
C ASP A 37 39.39 18.57 25.35
N LYS A 38 40.60 18.01 25.17
CA LYS A 38 40.95 16.97 24.20
C LYS A 38 41.49 15.74 24.94
N ALA A 39 40.81 14.60 24.82
CA ALA A 39 41.50 13.30 24.84
C ALA A 39 40.69 12.21 24.12
N ALA A 40 41.41 11.27 23.49
CA ALA A 40 40.96 10.03 22.83
C ALA A 40 40.55 10.09 21.33
N LYS A 41 41.56 10.21 20.44
CA LYS A 41 41.45 9.68 19.06
C LYS A 41 41.60 8.16 19.07
N LYS A 42 40.65 7.42 18.49
CA LYS A 42 40.95 6.17 17.74
C LYS A 42 39.85 5.83 16.72
N ALA A 43 40.27 5.70 15.45
CA ALA A 43 39.59 5.09 14.30
C ALA A 43 38.07 5.33 14.08
N ALA A 44 37.74 6.29 13.19
CA ALA A 44 36.41 6.37 12.57
C ALA A 44 36.38 5.63 11.21
N PRO A 45 35.39 4.77 10.93
CA PRO A 45 35.14 4.27 9.58
C PRO A 45 34.45 5.34 8.71
N LYS A 46 34.69 5.28 7.39
CA LYS A 46 34.34 6.35 6.43
C LYS A 46 32.82 6.55 6.28
N ALA A 47 32.41 7.80 6.11
CA ALA A 47 31.01 8.20 5.92
C ALA A 47 30.37 7.57 4.66
N LYS A 48 29.14 7.07 4.80
CA LYS A 48 28.31 6.63 3.67
C LYS A 48 27.79 7.86 2.91
N LYS A 49 27.91 7.86 1.58
CA LYS A 49 27.33 8.92 0.72
C LYS A 49 25.79 8.94 0.86
N PRO A 50 25.13 10.11 0.91
CA PRO A 50 23.68 10.17 0.91
C PRO A 50 23.13 9.78 -0.47
N LEU A 51 22.14 8.87 -0.51
CA LEU A 51 21.41 8.58 -1.76
C LEU A 51 20.42 9.70 -2.10
N PRO A 52 20.14 9.94 -3.40
CA PRO A 52 19.26 11.02 -3.84
C PRO A 52 17.80 10.81 -3.41
N LYS A 53 17.17 11.88 -2.96
CA LYS A 53 15.87 11.88 -2.23
C LYS A 53 14.62 11.59 -3.08
N PHE A 54 14.76 11.21 -4.36
CA PHE A 54 13.64 11.15 -5.31
C PHE A 54 13.25 9.73 -5.78
N VAL A 55 13.91 8.67 -5.30
CA VAL A 55 13.56 7.26 -5.62
C VAL A 55 12.70 6.60 -4.52
N VAL A 56 12.44 7.31 -3.42
CA VAL A 56 11.90 6.73 -2.18
C VAL A 56 10.39 6.37 -2.19
N PRO A 57 9.45 7.12 -2.81
CA PRO A 57 8.02 6.88 -2.57
C PRO A 57 7.45 5.62 -3.23
N LEU A 58 7.96 5.22 -4.41
CA LEU A 58 7.41 4.08 -5.16
C LEU A 58 7.82 2.72 -4.56
N VAL A 59 9.01 2.64 -3.95
CA VAL A 59 9.51 1.42 -3.31
C VAL A 59 8.72 1.12 -2.03
N CYS A 60 8.30 2.13 -1.27
CA CYS A 60 7.54 1.94 -0.02
C CYS A 60 6.19 1.21 -0.22
N ALA A 61 5.49 1.41 -1.33
CA ALA A 61 4.23 0.72 -1.61
C ALA A 61 4.42 -0.78 -1.88
N ILE A 62 5.56 -1.18 -2.47
CA ILE A 62 5.90 -2.57 -2.74
C ILE A 62 6.53 -3.22 -1.49
N VAL A 63 7.33 -2.48 -0.72
CA VAL A 63 7.85 -2.92 0.58
C VAL A 63 6.74 -3.16 1.60
N ALA A 64 5.60 -2.46 1.49
CA ALA A 64 4.38 -2.78 2.27
C ALA A 64 3.77 -4.16 1.93
N LEU A 65 4.04 -4.73 0.75
CA LEU A 65 3.69 -6.10 0.38
C LEU A 65 4.78 -7.13 0.73
N ALA A 66 5.99 -6.65 1.07
CA ALA A 66 7.18 -7.48 1.28
C ALA A 66 7.57 -7.66 2.75
N VAL A 67 7.32 -6.61 3.54
CA VAL A 67 7.60 -6.49 4.97
C VAL A 67 6.30 -6.39 5.76
N GLY A 68 5.25 -5.86 5.12
CA GLY A 68 3.92 -5.93 5.68
C GLY A 68 3.44 -7.38 5.74
N LEU A 69 3.17 -7.81 6.96
CA LEU A 69 2.02 -8.67 7.30
C LEU A 69 0.73 -7.90 6.94
N GLY A 70 0.61 -7.56 5.64
CA GLY A 70 -0.09 -6.38 5.14
C GLY A 70 -1.24 -6.69 4.18
N ILE A 71 -1.48 -7.97 3.87
CA ILE A 71 -2.77 -8.44 3.34
C ILE A 71 -3.71 -8.65 4.55
N GLY A 72 -3.90 -7.59 5.35
CA GLY A 72 -4.61 -7.67 6.62
C GLY A 72 -5.04 -6.33 7.23
N TYR A 73 -4.19 -5.29 7.20
CA TYR A 73 -4.48 -4.04 7.93
C TYR A 73 -4.93 -2.84 7.06
N PHE A 74 -4.85 -2.92 5.72
CA PHE A 74 -5.21 -1.77 4.85
C PHE A 74 -5.89 -2.12 3.51
N ALA A 75 -6.19 -3.40 3.22
CA ALA A 75 -6.81 -3.83 1.96
C ALA A 75 -8.04 -4.76 2.14
N PHE A 76 -8.41 -5.07 3.37
CA PHE A 76 -9.76 -5.48 3.74
C PHE A 76 -10.27 -4.44 4.74
N GLY A 77 -11.53 -4.01 4.59
CA GLY A 77 -12.07 -2.84 5.27
C GLY A 77 -11.79 -2.83 6.77
N GLY A 78 -11.26 -1.70 7.26
CA GLY A 78 -10.87 -1.55 8.64
C GLY A 78 -12.06 -1.64 9.60
N ALA A 79 -12.27 -2.81 10.18
CA ALA A 79 -12.67 -2.86 11.57
C ALA A 79 -11.41 -2.66 12.40
N ALA A 80 -11.07 -1.40 12.70
CA ALA A 80 -10.30 -1.10 13.89
C ALA A 80 -11.19 -1.43 15.11
N SER A 81 -11.39 -2.73 15.37
CA SER A 81 -12.12 -3.19 16.53
C SER A 81 -11.26 -2.89 17.75
N SER A 82 -11.53 -1.74 18.37
CA SER A 82 -11.26 -1.43 19.77
C SER A 82 -12.05 -2.35 20.70
N GLY A 83 -12.05 -3.65 20.40
CA GLY A 83 -12.70 -4.71 21.12
C GLY A 83 -11.88 -5.08 22.34
N SER A 84 -12.01 -4.26 23.39
CA SER A 84 -11.73 -4.68 24.76
C SER A 84 -12.71 -5.79 25.16
N GLY A 85 -12.46 -7.00 24.64
CA GLY A 85 -13.27 -8.19 24.86
C GLY A 85 -12.57 -9.17 25.78
N ALA A 86 -12.83 -9.04 27.08
CA ALA A 86 -12.57 -10.01 28.16
C ALA A 86 -11.43 -11.02 27.93
N VAL A 87 -10.18 -10.61 28.21
CA VAL A 87 -9.05 -11.54 28.39
C VAL A 87 -8.91 -11.86 29.87
N SER A 88 -8.88 -13.15 30.22
CA SER A 88 -8.74 -13.62 31.60
C SER A 88 -7.36 -13.28 32.19
N GLY A 89 -7.32 -12.25 33.04
CA GLY A 89 -6.38 -12.05 34.16
C GLY A 89 -4.89 -11.79 33.84
N LYS A 90 -4.33 -12.37 32.79
CA LYS A 90 -2.91 -12.31 32.45
C LYS A 90 -2.71 -11.54 31.14
N THR A 91 -1.67 -10.71 31.08
CA THR A 91 -1.23 -10.00 29.86
C THR A 91 0.03 -10.61 29.24
N THR A 92 0.72 -11.46 30.01
CA THR A 92 1.91 -12.22 29.61
C THR A 92 1.75 -13.68 29.99
N VAL A 93 2.54 -14.54 29.35
CA VAL A 93 2.63 -15.99 29.60
C VAL A 93 4.08 -16.40 29.78
N SER A 94 4.30 -17.47 30.56
CA SER A 94 5.63 -18.02 30.78
C SER A 94 6.05 -18.95 29.63
N LYS A 95 7.28 -19.48 29.68
CA LYS A 95 7.80 -20.38 28.63
C LYS A 95 7.03 -21.72 28.54
N SER A 96 6.50 -22.24 29.65
CA SER A 96 5.69 -23.46 29.65
C SER A 96 4.34 -23.27 28.97
N ASP A 97 3.78 -22.06 29.06
CA ASP A 97 2.41 -21.77 28.61
C ASP A 97 2.38 -21.39 27.13
N LEU A 98 3.54 -21.33 26.47
CA LEU A 98 3.65 -21.05 25.03
C LEU A 98 2.91 -22.07 24.15
N ASP A 99 2.80 -23.31 24.60
CA ASP A 99 2.07 -24.39 23.91
C ASP A 99 0.60 -24.50 24.37
N ALA A 100 0.14 -23.62 25.26
CA ALA A 100 -1.25 -23.57 25.67
C ALA A 100 -2.14 -23.15 24.49
N THR A 101 -3.29 -23.81 24.35
CA THR A 101 -4.28 -23.52 23.31
C THR A 101 -5.05 -22.24 23.65
N MET A 102 -5.01 -21.26 22.76
CA MET A 102 -5.72 -19.98 22.89
C MET A 102 -6.90 -19.84 21.93
N ALA A 103 -6.96 -20.69 20.90
CA ALA A 103 -8.12 -20.82 20.04
C ALA A 103 -8.10 -22.18 19.34
N THR A 104 -9.23 -22.53 18.74
CA THR A 104 -9.31 -23.54 17.69
C THR A 104 -9.93 -22.92 16.45
N TYR A 105 -9.50 -23.37 15.27
CA TYR A 105 -10.24 -23.12 14.04
C TYR A 105 -10.67 -24.44 13.41
N THR A 106 -11.92 -24.51 13.00
CA THR A 106 -12.45 -25.62 12.21
C THR A 106 -12.51 -25.18 10.76
N TYR A 107 -11.96 -25.97 9.84
CA TYR A 107 -12.09 -25.75 8.40
C TYR A 107 -12.48 -27.06 7.73
N LYS A 108 -13.56 -27.04 6.93
CA LYS A 108 -14.11 -28.24 6.25
C LYS A 108 -14.31 -29.44 7.18
N GLY A 109 -14.76 -29.19 8.42
CA GLY A 109 -15.01 -30.22 9.42
C GLY A 109 -13.78 -30.72 10.19
N VAL A 110 -12.56 -30.26 9.88
CA VAL A 110 -11.34 -30.59 10.63
C VAL A 110 -11.01 -29.46 11.60
N THR A 111 -10.86 -29.77 12.88
CA THR A 111 -10.52 -28.80 13.94
C THR A 111 -9.02 -28.77 14.21
N TYR A 112 -8.43 -27.59 14.16
CA TYR A 112 -7.02 -27.31 14.40
C TYR A 112 -6.85 -26.46 15.66
N LYS A 113 -5.82 -26.74 16.47
CA LYS A 113 -5.46 -25.92 17.64
C LYS A 113 -4.57 -24.75 17.22
N VAL A 114 -4.70 -23.64 17.92
CA VAL A 114 -3.81 -22.47 17.82
C VAL A 114 -3.20 -22.21 19.19
N THR A 115 -1.87 -22.23 19.27
CA THR A 115 -1.12 -21.93 20.50
C THR A 115 -0.58 -20.50 20.53
N VAL A 116 -0.15 -20.03 21.71
CA VAL A 116 0.58 -18.76 21.83
C VAL A 116 1.80 -18.74 20.89
N ARG A 117 2.53 -19.86 20.84
CA ARG A 117 3.73 -20.03 20.03
C ARG A 117 3.46 -19.91 18.53
N ASP A 118 2.34 -20.44 18.05
CA ASP A 118 1.99 -20.38 16.63
C ASP A 118 1.79 -18.94 16.18
N VAL A 119 1.02 -18.17 16.96
CA VAL A 119 0.71 -16.77 16.63
C VAL A 119 1.96 -15.89 16.77
N ILE A 120 2.80 -16.07 17.80
CA ILE A 120 4.08 -15.36 17.91
C ILE A 120 5.00 -15.68 16.71
N ASN A 121 5.12 -16.95 16.33
CA ASN A 121 5.96 -17.36 15.19
C ASN A 121 5.32 -17.08 13.82
N SER A 122 4.08 -16.60 13.77
CA SER A 122 3.42 -16.14 12.54
C SER A 122 3.81 -14.71 12.16
N THR A 123 4.33 -13.92 13.11
CA THR A 123 4.69 -12.51 12.90
C THR A 123 6.13 -12.17 13.30
N SER A 124 6.77 -12.99 14.15
CA SER A 124 8.09 -12.72 14.71
C SER A 124 8.85 -14.03 15.04
N SER A 125 9.79 -13.98 15.98
CA SER A 125 10.36 -15.16 16.65
C SER A 125 10.16 -15.05 18.16
N LEU A 126 10.05 -16.19 18.84
CA LEU A 126 10.04 -16.24 20.31
C LEU A 126 11.21 -15.46 20.93
N SER A 127 12.41 -15.54 20.34
CA SER A 127 13.59 -14.81 20.85
C SER A 127 13.43 -13.28 20.81
N ALA A 128 12.70 -12.75 19.81
CA ALA A 128 12.46 -11.32 19.64
C ALA A 128 11.22 -10.81 20.41
N GLN A 129 10.34 -11.72 20.86
CA GLN A 129 9.15 -11.40 21.67
C GLN A 129 9.31 -11.76 23.16
N LYS A 130 10.47 -12.30 23.55
CA LYS A 130 10.79 -12.58 24.95
C LYS A 130 11.09 -11.26 25.68
N GLN A 131 10.37 -11.02 26.77
CA GLN A 131 10.56 -9.86 27.65
C GLN A 131 11.79 -10.04 28.55
N SER A 132 12.22 -8.95 29.21
CA SER A 132 13.37 -8.94 30.14
C SER A 132 13.16 -9.83 31.36
N ASP A 133 11.92 -9.98 31.84
CA ASP A 133 11.50 -10.91 32.90
C ASP A 133 11.44 -12.39 32.42
N GLY A 134 11.64 -12.64 31.12
CA GLY A 134 11.59 -13.95 30.51
C GLY A 134 10.20 -14.44 30.09
N THR A 135 9.16 -13.63 30.27
CA THR A 135 7.79 -13.89 29.80
C THR A 135 7.60 -13.47 28.34
N TYR A 136 6.41 -13.74 27.81
CA TYR A 136 5.99 -13.37 26.45
C TYR A 136 4.62 -12.69 26.52
N LYS A 137 4.46 -11.57 25.81
CA LYS A 137 3.15 -10.91 25.70
C LYS A 137 2.14 -11.85 25.04
N ILE A 138 0.92 -11.92 25.58
CA ILE A 138 -0.16 -12.68 24.96
C ILE A 138 -0.56 -12.01 23.63
N PRO A 139 -0.57 -12.75 22.50
CA PRO A 139 -1.10 -12.30 21.22
C PRO A 139 -2.53 -11.75 21.32
N SER A 140 -2.84 -10.71 20.54
CA SER A 140 -4.21 -10.19 20.43
C SER A 140 -5.12 -11.18 19.69
N THR A 141 -6.43 -11.12 19.97
CA THR A 141 -7.48 -11.85 19.24
C THR A 141 -7.40 -11.64 17.72
N ASP A 142 -7.05 -10.42 17.28
CA ASP A 142 -6.81 -10.14 15.86
C ASP A 142 -5.61 -10.91 15.29
N GLY A 143 -4.51 -11.03 16.05
CA GLY A 143 -3.38 -11.87 15.68
C GLY A 143 -3.75 -13.36 15.55
N VAL A 144 -4.59 -13.87 16.46
CA VAL A 144 -5.14 -15.23 16.39
C VAL A 144 -5.99 -15.44 15.14
N LEU A 145 -6.88 -14.49 14.84
CA LEU A 145 -7.74 -14.53 13.66
C LEU A 145 -6.95 -14.42 12.35
N SER A 146 -5.94 -13.54 12.32
CA SER A 146 -5.00 -13.37 11.19
C SER A 146 -4.19 -14.65 10.95
N TYR A 147 -3.73 -15.31 12.01
CA TYR A 147 -3.07 -16.61 11.93
C TYR A 147 -4.00 -17.69 11.34
N ALA A 148 -5.20 -17.86 11.91
CA ALA A 148 -6.17 -18.84 11.42
C ALA A 148 -6.54 -18.61 9.94
N ARG A 149 -6.80 -17.36 9.54
CA ARG A 149 -7.04 -16.99 8.12
C ARG A 149 -5.87 -17.39 7.22
N SER A 150 -4.64 -17.10 7.66
CA SER A 150 -3.42 -17.40 6.89
C SER A 150 -3.23 -18.91 6.68
N GLU A 151 -3.45 -19.72 7.71
CA GLU A 151 -3.38 -21.19 7.63
C GLU A 151 -4.46 -21.77 6.72
N ILE A 152 -5.72 -21.31 6.82
CA ILE A 152 -6.81 -21.79 5.94
C ILE A 152 -6.51 -21.48 4.47
N ILE A 153 -5.95 -20.30 4.18
CA ILE A 153 -5.59 -19.94 2.81
C ILE A 153 -4.38 -20.75 2.32
N GLU A 154 -3.40 -21.05 3.19
CA GLU A 154 -2.32 -21.99 2.88
C GLU A 154 -2.83 -23.41 2.59
N GLN A 155 -3.84 -23.89 3.34
CA GLN A 155 -4.50 -25.17 3.07
C GLN A 155 -5.19 -25.17 1.69
N ALA A 156 -5.99 -24.15 1.38
CA ALA A 156 -6.64 -24.03 0.08
C ALA A 156 -5.67 -23.88 -1.11
N ALA A 157 -4.46 -23.34 -0.88
CA ALA A 157 -3.41 -23.36 -1.87
C ALA A 157 -2.87 -24.79 -2.12
N LYS A 158 -2.59 -25.54 -1.05
CA LYS A 158 -2.16 -26.95 -1.11
C LYS A 158 -3.19 -27.82 -1.84
N GLU A 159 -4.48 -27.65 -1.55
CA GLU A 159 -5.59 -28.34 -2.23
C GLU A 159 -5.63 -28.08 -3.75
N LYS A 160 -5.19 -26.90 -4.20
CA LYS A 160 -5.08 -26.55 -5.64
C LYS A 160 -3.76 -27.00 -6.28
N GLY A 161 -3.01 -27.86 -5.60
CA GLY A 161 -1.69 -28.34 -6.01
C GLY A 161 -0.60 -27.27 -6.01
N LEU A 162 -0.80 -26.16 -5.29
CA LEU A 162 0.16 -25.05 -5.29
C LEU A 162 1.28 -25.31 -4.27
N THR A 163 2.51 -25.23 -4.76
CA THR A 163 3.73 -25.23 -3.96
C THR A 163 4.61 -24.05 -4.38
N VAL A 164 5.62 -23.72 -3.55
CA VAL A 164 6.62 -22.70 -3.85
C VAL A 164 8.00 -23.32 -3.70
N SER A 165 8.77 -23.29 -4.77
CA SER A 165 10.18 -23.71 -4.81
C SER A 165 11.09 -22.67 -4.18
N ALA A 166 12.31 -23.07 -3.79
CA ALA A 166 13.32 -22.14 -3.29
C ALA A 166 13.71 -21.06 -4.32
N LYS A 167 13.57 -21.34 -5.62
CA LYS A 167 13.79 -20.35 -6.70
C LYS A 167 12.70 -19.29 -6.68
N GLU A 168 11.43 -19.68 -6.62
CA GLU A 168 10.30 -18.75 -6.54
C GLU A 168 10.33 -17.92 -5.25
N MET A 169 10.71 -18.52 -4.11
CA MET A 169 10.92 -17.78 -2.87
C MET A 169 12.00 -16.70 -3.00
N LYS A 170 13.08 -16.96 -3.75
CA LYS A 170 14.11 -15.94 -4.02
C LYS A 170 13.60 -14.86 -4.95
N SER A 171 12.94 -15.23 -6.05
CA SER A 171 12.35 -14.27 -6.99
C SER A 171 11.32 -13.36 -6.32
N TYR A 172 10.45 -13.90 -5.46
CA TYR A 172 9.50 -13.12 -4.66
C TYR A 172 10.20 -12.16 -3.70
N ALA A 173 11.24 -12.62 -3.00
CA ALA A 173 12.00 -11.79 -2.09
C ALA A 173 12.71 -10.63 -2.83
N GLU A 174 13.34 -10.93 -3.97
CA GLU A 174 14.00 -9.93 -4.82
C GLU A 174 13.00 -8.90 -5.37
N SER A 175 11.89 -9.36 -5.96
CA SER A 175 10.89 -8.47 -6.59
C SER A 175 10.13 -7.58 -5.61
N THR A 176 10.04 -8.00 -4.34
CA THR A 176 9.16 -7.36 -3.36
C THR A 176 9.95 -6.65 -2.26
N ILE A 177 11.00 -7.28 -1.72
CA ILE A 177 11.86 -6.74 -0.64
C ILE A 177 13.08 -6.01 -1.23
N GLY A 178 13.45 -6.26 -2.50
CA GLY A 178 14.70 -5.76 -3.08
C GLY A 178 15.93 -6.55 -2.62
N SER A 179 15.74 -7.78 -2.13
CA SER A 179 16.85 -8.69 -1.79
C SER A 179 16.36 -10.14 -1.74
N SER A 180 17.17 -11.07 -2.21
CA SER A 180 16.97 -12.51 -2.06
C SER A 180 17.85 -13.17 -0.98
N ASP A 181 18.65 -12.40 -0.23
CA ASP A 181 19.37 -12.91 0.93
C ASP A 181 18.54 -12.83 2.22
N TYR A 182 18.01 -13.99 2.63
CA TYR A 182 17.25 -14.13 3.87
C TYR A 182 18.04 -13.77 5.15
N ALA A 183 19.38 -13.75 5.13
CA ALA A 183 20.15 -13.29 6.30
C ALA A 183 20.11 -11.76 6.40
N THR A 184 20.40 -11.05 5.31
CA THR A 184 20.28 -9.59 5.22
C THR A 184 18.86 -9.12 5.56
N ILE A 185 17.83 -9.77 5.00
CA ILE A 185 16.41 -9.48 5.34
C ILE A 185 16.17 -9.70 6.84
N ALA A 186 16.61 -10.83 7.40
CA ALA A 186 16.42 -11.14 8.82
C ALA A 186 17.06 -10.08 9.73
N SER A 187 18.30 -9.67 9.46
CA SER A 187 18.98 -8.60 10.20
C SER A 187 18.27 -7.25 10.07
N ASN A 188 17.80 -6.87 8.88
CA ASN A 188 17.12 -5.60 8.65
C ASN A 188 15.79 -5.46 9.42
N TYR A 189 15.11 -6.59 9.72
CA TYR A 189 13.82 -6.59 10.41
C TYR A 189 13.87 -7.21 11.83
N GLY A 190 15.07 -7.46 12.38
CA GLY A 190 15.23 -8.06 13.71
C GLY A 190 14.65 -9.48 13.83
N MET A 191 14.46 -10.16 12.71
CA MET A 191 13.85 -11.50 12.63
C MET A 191 14.91 -12.60 12.57
N SER A 192 14.47 -13.86 12.71
CA SER A 192 15.32 -15.02 12.41
C SER A 192 15.28 -15.37 10.92
N LYS A 193 16.37 -15.94 10.39
CA LYS A 193 16.46 -16.40 8.99
C LYS A 193 15.42 -17.48 8.65
N SER A 194 15.01 -18.29 9.63
CA SER A 194 13.93 -19.29 9.47
C SER A 194 12.54 -18.64 9.45
N THR A 195 12.27 -17.67 10.32
CA THR A 195 11.05 -16.85 10.29
C THR A 195 10.88 -16.20 8.92
N VAL A 196 11.92 -15.49 8.44
CA VAL A 196 11.92 -14.84 7.11
C VAL A 196 11.63 -15.83 5.98
N LYS A 197 12.26 -17.01 5.98
CA LYS A 197 11.96 -18.07 5.00
C LYS A 197 10.51 -18.54 5.07
N LYS A 198 9.94 -18.73 6.27
CA LYS A 198 8.53 -19.15 6.43
C LYS A 198 7.60 -18.09 5.85
N LEU A 199 7.76 -16.83 6.24
CA LEU A 199 6.95 -15.70 5.77
C LEU A 199 7.01 -15.55 4.25
N ILE A 200 8.22 -15.54 3.66
CA ILE A 200 8.39 -15.43 2.21
C ILE A 200 7.73 -16.61 1.46
N LYS A 201 7.81 -17.83 2.01
CA LYS A 201 7.11 -18.99 1.42
C LYS A 201 5.59 -18.81 1.46
N GLN A 202 5.05 -18.34 2.59
CA GLN A 202 3.61 -18.12 2.77
C GLN A 202 3.09 -17.00 1.86
N SER A 203 3.78 -15.86 1.78
CA SER A 203 3.41 -14.75 0.90
C SER A 203 3.54 -15.09 -0.59
N ALA A 204 4.58 -15.83 -0.99
CA ALA A 204 4.70 -16.31 -2.37
C ALA A 204 3.60 -17.34 -2.73
N LEU A 205 3.21 -18.21 -1.79
CA LEU A 205 2.12 -19.17 -1.99
C LEU A 205 0.77 -18.46 -2.13
N MET A 206 0.54 -17.46 -1.28
CA MET A 206 -0.62 -16.55 -1.33
C MET A 206 -0.70 -15.83 -2.68
N GLN A 207 0.41 -15.30 -3.18
CA GLN A 207 0.46 -14.65 -4.50
C GLN A 207 0.15 -15.63 -5.64
N LYS A 208 0.73 -16.85 -5.62
CA LYS A 208 0.40 -17.90 -6.61
C LYS A 208 -1.07 -18.32 -6.54
N LEU A 209 -1.66 -18.37 -5.34
CA LEU A 209 -3.09 -18.64 -5.18
C LEU A 209 -3.93 -17.52 -5.77
N ARG A 210 -3.66 -16.26 -5.41
CA ARG A 210 -4.34 -15.07 -5.96
C ARG A 210 -4.29 -15.07 -7.49
N ASN A 211 -3.11 -15.25 -8.07
CA ASN A 211 -2.92 -15.29 -9.52
C ASN A 211 -3.62 -16.47 -10.22
N LYS A 212 -4.01 -17.52 -9.48
CA LYS A 212 -4.76 -18.68 -10.02
C LYS A 212 -6.28 -18.58 -9.83
N VAL A 213 -6.77 -17.72 -8.94
CA VAL A 213 -8.21 -17.57 -8.64
C VAL A 213 -8.82 -16.26 -9.15
N VAL A 214 -8.00 -15.20 -9.25
CA VAL A 214 -8.34 -13.96 -9.94
C VAL A 214 -8.26 -14.21 -11.44
N LYS A 215 -9.34 -13.92 -12.16
CA LYS A 215 -9.48 -14.05 -13.62
C LYS A 215 -9.22 -12.73 -14.34
N THR A 216 -9.54 -11.61 -13.69
CA THR A 216 -9.27 -10.27 -14.24
C THR A 216 -7.74 -10.06 -14.35
N LYS A 217 -7.25 -9.72 -15.55
CA LYS A 217 -5.82 -9.49 -15.79
C LYS A 217 -5.38 -8.17 -15.15
N SER A 218 -4.25 -8.18 -14.45
CA SER A 218 -3.60 -6.93 -14.02
C SER A 218 -3.16 -6.12 -15.23
N VAL A 219 -3.48 -4.83 -15.25
CA VAL A 219 -2.97 -3.85 -16.22
C VAL A 219 -2.05 -2.86 -15.50
N SER A 220 -1.07 -2.31 -16.20
CA SER A 220 -0.19 -1.28 -15.64
C SER A 220 -0.95 0.04 -15.44
N ALA A 221 -0.58 0.81 -14.42
CA ALA A 221 -1.05 2.19 -14.31
C ALA A 221 -0.59 2.99 -15.53
N PRO A 222 -1.45 3.84 -16.13
CA PRO A 222 -1.06 4.69 -17.24
C PRO A 222 -0.05 5.74 -16.79
N THR A 223 0.84 6.15 -17.69
CA THR A 223 1.76 7.28 -17.48
C THR A 223 1.14 8.55 -18.02
N ALA A 224 1.14 9.65 -17.26
CA ALA A 224 0.64 10.94 -17.75
C ALA A 224 1.42 11.44 -18.99
N PRO A 225 0.77 12.19 -19.92
CA PRO A 225 1.45 12.78 -21.05
C PRO A 225 2.44 13.86 -20.62
N THR A 226 3.54 14.01 -21.35
CA THR A 226 4.55 15.06 -21.11
C THR A 226 3.93 16.45 -21.28
N GLN A 227 4.06 17.31 -20.28
CA GLN A 227 3.58 18.69 -20.35
C GLN A 227 4.43 19.53 -21.34
N PRO A 228 3.83 20.42 -22.16
CA PRO A 228 4.57 21.36 -23.00
C PRO A 228 5.50 22.26 -22.17
N SER A 229 6.74 22.44 -22.61
CA SER A 229 7.75 23.26 -21.90
C SER A 229 7.48 24.76 -21.95
N ASP A 230 6.73 25.21 -22.96
CA ASP A 230 6.23 26.58 -23.14
C ASP A 230 4.92 26.83 -22.37
N GLY A 231 4.34 25.79 -21.75
CA GLY A 231 3.04 25.85 -21.08
C GLY A 231 1.83 25.92 -22.03
N ASN A 232 2.02 25.87 -23.35
CA ASN A 232 0.94 26.00 -24.32
C ASN A 232 0.23 24.66 -24.54
N THR A 233 -0.90 24.46 -23.86
CA THR A 233 -1.70 23.23 -23.94
C THR A 233 -2.33 22.99 -25.32
N GLN A 234 -2.45 24.04 -26.13
CA GLN A 234 -3.14 24.03 -27.42
C GLN A 234 -2.22 23.78 -28.62
N THR A 235 -0.90 23.74 -28.42
CA THR A 235 0.02 23.24 -29.45
C THR A 235 -0.24 21.75 -29.69
N ALA A 236 -0.81 21.43 -30.85
CA ALA A 236 -1.05 20.06 -31.24
C ALA A 236 0.25 19.37 -31.73
N SER A 237 0.41 18.07 -31.43
CA SER A 237 1.61 17.31 -31.79
C SER A 237 1.29 15.86 -32.19
N ALA A 238 2.23 15.25 -32.93
CA ALA A 238 2.19 13.82 -33.27
C ALA A 238 2.42 12.92 -32.06
N ASP A 239 3.19 13.37 -31.06
CA ASP A 239 3.43 12.61 -29.84
C ASP A 239 2.17 12.48 -28.98
N TYR A 240 1.34 13.54 -28.90
CA TYR A 240 0.03 13.47 -28.24
C TYR A 240 -0.97 12.61 -29.00
N ALA A 241 -0.99 12.69 -30.34
CA ALA A 241 -1.81 11.78 -31.15
C ALA A 241 -1.42 10.31 -30.91
N LYS A 242 -0.14 9.99 -31.00
CA LYS A 242 0.41 8.66 -30.74
C LYS A 242 0.12 8.17 -29.32
N TYR A 243 0.22 9.05 -28.33
CA TYR A 243 -0.13 8.75 -26.94
C TYR A 243 -1.61 8.32 -26.80
N ILE A 244 -2.54 9.10 -27.36
CA ILE A 244 -3.97 8.81 -27.33
C ILE A 244 -4.28 7.49 -28.06
N ILE A 245 -3.71 7.30 -29.26
CA ILE A 245 -3.93 6.09 -30.08
C ILE A 245 -3.42 4.84 -29.35
N ASN A 246 -2.27 4.91 -28.68
CA ASN A 246 -1.74 3.80 -27.88
C ASN A 246 -2.62 3.43 -26.68
N LEU A 247 -3.34 4.40 -26.09
CA LEU A 247 -4.28 4.14 -25.00
C LEU A 247 -5.62 3.59 -25.53
N ALA A 248 -6.12 4.15 -26.63
CA ALA A 248 -7.36 3.74 -27.27
C ALA A 248 -7.30 2.32 -27.87
N GLY A 249 -6.13 1.89 -28.35
CA GLY A 249 -5.93 0.55 -28.90
C GLY A 249 -6.92 0.23 -30.02
N ASP A 250 -7.70 -0.84 -29.83
CA ASP A 250 -8.69 -1.32 -30.80
C ASP A 250 -9.88 -0.35 -31.04
N GLU A 251 -10.04 0.70 -30.22
CA GLU A 251 -11.00 1.77 -30.48
C GLU A 251 -10.57 2.69 -31.62
N TRP A 252 -9.28 2.75 -31.96
CA TRP A 252 -8.74 3.54 -33.06
C TRP A 252 -8.53 2.69 -34.31
N ASP A 253 -9.15 3.08 -35.43
CA ASP A 253 -8.94 2.44 -36.72
C ASP A 253 -7.69 3.04 -37.39
N ALA A 254 -6.55 2.38 -37.19
CA ALA A 254 -5.27 2.78 -37.79
C ALA A 254 -5.27 2.77 -39.33
N THR A 255 -6.20 2.04 -39.98
CA THR A 255 -6.32 2.00 -41.45
C THR A 255 -7.07 3.20 -41.98
N LYS A 256 -8.12 3.63 -41.27
CA LYS A 256 -8.91 4.83 -41.61
C LYS A 256 -8.32 6.12 -41.04
N GLY A 257 -7.40 6.03 -40.08
CA GLY A 257 -6.82 7.20 -39.39
C GLY A 257 -7.82 7.95 -38.52
N THR A 258 -8.82 7.25 -37.96
CA THR A 258 -9.91 7.83 -37.17
C THR A 258 -10.47 6.82 -36.17
N TRP A 259 -11.48 7.19 -35.39
CA TRP A 259 -12.16 6.30 -34.45
C TRP A 259 -12.85 5.13 -35.18
N SER A 260 -12.95 3.99 -34.50
CA SER A 260 -13.54 2.77 -35.07
C SER A 260 -15.06 2.84 -35.28
N GLY A 261 -15.75 3.84 -34.73
CA GLY A 261 -17.21 4.00 -34.85
C GLY A 261 -18.01 3.02 -33.99
N LYS A 262 -17.36 2.36 -33.02
CA LYS A 262 -17.96 1.31 -32.18
C LYS A 262 -18.54 1.85 -30.86
N GLY A 263 -18.34 3.13 -30.55
CA GLY A 263 -18.86 3.77 -29.34
C GLY A 263 -18.06 3.40 -28.09
N GLY A 264 -16.74 3.32 -28.21
CA GLY A 264 -15.85 2.94 -27.11
C GLY A 264 -15.67 4.01 -26.02
N THR A 265 -14.93 3.68 -24.96
CA THR A 265 -14.73 4.56 -23.80
C THR A 265 -13.93 5.82 -24.18
N TYR A 266 -12.88 5.65 -24.99
CA TYR A 266 -12.04 6.77 -25.45
C TYR A 266 -12.76 7.57 -26.53
N GLU A 267 -13.38 6.92 -27.52
CA GLU A 267 -14.17 7.58 -28.57
C GLU A 267 -15.26 8.47 -27.95
N THR A 268 -15.98 7.97 -26.94
CA THR A 268 -17.05 8.71 -26.24
C THR A 268 -16.51 9.89 -25.42
N ALA A 269 -15.42 9.67 -24.67
CA ALA A 269 -14.85 10.68 -23.79
C ALA A 269 -14.11 11.80 -24.55
N LEU A 270 -13.54 11.48 -25.71
CA LEU A 270 -12.71 12.40 -26.50
C LEU A 270 -13.45 13.09 -27.66
N LYS A 271 -14.76 12.86 -27.80
CA LYS A 271 -15.60 13.40 -28.88
C LYS A 271 -15.54 14.92 -29.09
N SER A 272 -15.15 15.69 -28.08
CA SER A 272 -15.01 17.16 -28.14
C SER A 272 -13.63 17.63 -28.62
N TYR A 273 -12.67 16.72 -28.82
CA TYR A 273 -11.30 17.04 -29.20
C TYR A 273 -11.04 16.65 -30.66
N THR A 274 -10.40 17.54 -31.40
CA THR A 274 -9.87 17.23 -32.74
C THR A 274 -8.64 16.34 -32.60
N ILE A 275 -8.78 15.07 -32.96
CA ILE A 275 -7.72 14.05 -32.91
C ILE A 275 -7.58 13.44 -34.31
N THR A 276 -6.35 13.38 -34.80
CA THR A 276 -5.96 12.76 -36.08
C THR A 276 -4.81 11.79 -35.84
N SER A 277 -4.42 11.03 -36.86
CA SER A 277 -3.28 10.09 -36.78
C SER A 277 -1.93 10.76 -36.47
N THR A 278 -1.79 12.08 -36.68
CA THR A 278 -0.52 12.82 -36.54
C THR A 278 -0.63 14.12 -35.74
N SER A 279 -1.80 14.45 -35.20
CA SER A 279 -2.01 15.71 -34.47
C SER A 279 -3.14 15.59 -33.44
N ALA A 280 -2.83 15.90 -32.18
CA ALA A 280 -3.75 16.12 -31.07
C ALA A 280 -3.14 17.09 -30.05
N THR A 281 -3.97 17.78 -29.25
CA THR A 281 -3.51 18.72 -28.20
C THR A 281 -3.07 18.00 -26.91
N TYR A 282 -2.36 18.72 -26.03
CA TYR A 282 -2.06 18.22 -24.70
C TYR A 282 -3.33 17.96 -23.88
N GLU A 283 -4.35 18.81 -24.03
CA GLU A 283 -5.65 18.66 -23.34
C GLU A 283 -6.36 17.35 -23.75
N ALA A 284 -6.33 17.00 -25.04
CA ALA A 284 -6.84 15.72 -25.54
C ALA A 284 -6.06 14.52 -24.95
N ALA A 285 -4.73 14.64 -24.84
CA ALA A 285 -3.89 13.61 -24.23
C ALA A 285 -4.15 13.47 -22.72
N GLN A 286 -4.38 14.57 -22.00
CA GLN A 286 -4.79 14.54 -20.59
C GLN A 286 -6.17 13.89 -20.42
N ALA A 287 -7.14 14.21 -21.26
CA ALA A 287 -8.45 13.57 -21.24
C ALA A 287 -8.33 12.05 -21.46
N ALA A 288 -7.54 11.61 -22.43
CA ALA A 288 -7.28 10.18 -22.67
C ALA A 288 -6.58 9.50 -21.47
N TYR A 289 -5.63 10.18 -20.82
CA TYR A 289 -5.01 9.70 -19.59
C TYR A 289 -6.04 9.49 -18.46
N TYR A 290 -7.00 10.41 -18.29
CA TYR A 290 -8.05 10.26 -17.27
C TYR A 290 -9.00 9.10 -17.57
N VAL A 291 -9.28 8.79 -18.84
CA VAL A 291 -10.02 7.57 -19.23
C VAL A 291 -9.22 6.33 -18.84
N ALA A 292 -7.96 6.25 -19.26
CA ALA A 292 -7.06 5.14 -18.94
C ALA A 292 -6.93 4.89 -17.42
N TYR A 293 -6.88 5.97 -16.64
CA TYR A 293 -6.77 5.88 -15.18
C TYR A 293 -8.07 5.37 -14.53
N GLN A 294 -9.23 5.76 -15.05
CA GLN A 294 -10.53 5.24 -14.60
C GLN A 294 -10.70 3.75 -14.93
N GLU A 295 -10.28 3.33 -16.13
CA GLU A 295 -10.29 1.91 -16.53
C GLU A 295 -9.32 1.09 -15.67
N TYR A 296 -8.09 1.58 -15.45
CA TYR A 296 -7.13 0.98 -14.52
C TYR A 296 -7.72 0.85 -13.10
N SER A 297 -8.28 1.92 -12.54
CA SER A 297 -8.91 1.90 -11.21
C SER A 297 -10.05 0.87 -11.11
N THR A 298 -10.90 0.82 -12.14
CA THR A 298 -11.99 -0.15 -12.26
C THR A 298 -11.47 -1.58 -12.36
N ASN A 299 -10.38 -1.81 -13.10
CA ASN A 299 -9.73 -3.10 -13.22
C ASN A 299 -9.11 -3.56 -11.89
N GLN A 300 -8.40 -2.68 -11.18
CA GLN A 300 -7.86 -2.96 -9.85
C GLN A 300 -8.96 -3.25 -8.82
N THR A 301 -10.10 -2.56 -8.93
CA THR A 301 -11.30 -2.82 -8.13
C THR A 301 -11.84 -4.22 -8.41
N LYS A 302 -12.05 -4.60 -9.68
CA LYS A 302 -12.49 -5.96 -10.08
C LYS A 302 -11.55 -7.05 -9.54
N ILE A 303 -10.24 -6.88 -9.70
CA ILE A 303 -9.21 -7.79 -9.16
C ILE A 303 -9.34 -7.95 -7.64
N THR A 304 -9.60 -6.86 -6.92
CA THR A 304 -9.75 -6.86 -5.47
C THR A 304 -11.05 -7.56 -5.06
N THR A 305 -12.17 -7.26 -5.73
CA THR A 305 -13.46 -7.91 -5.52
C THR A 305 -13.41 -9.42 -5.79
N GLU A 306 -12.76 -9.87 -6.87
CA GLU A 306 -12.58 -11.30 -7.17
C GLU A 306 -11.81 -12.02 -6.05
N TRP A 307 -10.71 -11.42 -5.59
CA TRP A 307 -9.91 -11.97 -4.48
C TRP A 307 -10.70 -12.00 -3.16
N THR A 308 -11.36 -10.90 -2.80
CA THR A 308 -12.23 -10.80 -1.61
C THR A 308 -13.35 -11.83 -1.64
N ASN A 309 -14.03 -12.00 -2.79
CA ASN A 309 -15.09 -12.99 -2.95
C ASN A 309 -14.57 -14.43 -2.83
N TYR A 310 -13.34 -14.70 -3.31
CA TYR A 310 -12.70 -16.00 -3.12
C TYR A 310 -12.38 -16.27 -1.65
N VAL A 311 -11.73 -15.32 -0.96
CA VAL A 311 -11.37 -15.44 0.47
C VAL A 311 -12.62 -15.55 1.34
N ASN A 312 -13.66 -14.76 1.09
CA ASN A 312 -14.91 -14.83 1.84
C ASN A 312 -15.57 -16.21 1.71
N LYS A 313 -15.69 -16.77 0.49
CA LYS A 313 -16.22 -18.13 0.29
C LYS A 313 -15.41 -19.20 1.03
N LEU A 314 -14.10 -19.04 1.08
CA LEU A 314 -13.20 -19.92 1.82
C LEU A 314 -13.41 -19.79 3.35
N LEU A 315 -13.55 -18.57 3.87
CA LEU A 315 -13.75 -18.32 5.30
C LEU A 315 -15.19 -18.63 5.78
N CYS A 316 -16.21 -18.57 4.92
CA CYS A 316 -17.55 -19.06 5.23
C CYS A 316 -17.60 -20.58 5.53
N ASN A 317 -16.58 -21.33 5.13
CA ASN A 317 -16.40 -22.75 5.46
C ASN A 317 -15.50 -22.97 6.69
N ALA A 318 -15.28 -21.92 7.49
CA ALA A 318 -14.46 -21.94 8.69
C ALA A 318 -15.19 -21.37 9.91
N GLN A 319 -14.87 -21.91 11.08
CA GLN A 319 -15.30 -21.41 12.38
C GLN A 319 -14.05 -21.17 13.24
N VAL A 320 -14.01 -20.10 14.02
CA VAL A 320 -12.93 -19.83 14.99
C VAL A 320 -13.55 -19.71 16.37
N ASN A 321 -13.09 -20.54 17.31
CA ASN A 321 -13.50 -20.51 18.70
C ASN A 321 -12.33 -20.02 19.54
N MET A 322 -12.48 -18.84 20.17
CA MET A 322 -11.49 -18.31 21.10
C MET A 322 -11.57 -19.07 22.43
N VAL A 323 -10.42 -19.47 22.96
CA VAL A 323 -10.30 -20.13 24.27
C VAL A 323 -9.64 -19.15 25.22
N SER A 324 -10.32 -18.82 26.32
CA SER A 324 -9.69 -18.08 27.40
C SER A 324 -8.55 -18.91 27.97
N LEU A 325 -7.34 -18.35 28.00
CA LEU A 325 -6.22 -18.92 28.77
C LEU A 325 -6.64 -18.92 30.24
N VAL A 326 -7.01 -20.10 30.75
CA VAL A 326 -7.36 -20.29 32.17
C VAL A 326 -6.09 -20.04 33.00
N ALA A 327 -6.25 -19.29 34.08
CA ALA A 327 -5.15 -18.83 34.93
C ALA A 327 -4.54 -19.96 35.79
#